data_AF-A0A7C5CC35-F1
#
_entry.id   AF-A0A7C5CC35-F1
#
_cell.length_a   1.000
_cell.length_b   1.000
_cell.length_c   1.000
_cell.angle_alpha   90.00
_cell.angle_beta   90.00
_cell.angle_gamma   90.00
#
_symmetry.space_group_name_H-M   'P 1'
#
loop_
_entity.id
_entity.type
_entity.pdbx_description
1 polymer ?
#
loop_
_entity_poly.entity_id
_entity_poly.type
_entity_poly.pdbx_seq_one_letter_code
_entity_poly.pdbx_strand_id
1 'polypeptide(L)' 'MNRPLTHEGWQVWDLVGRLGGQIRVLPGAVIGWDMAAALALGHALGVPPAATAELLPVIEAVMVAKLNEQMEHANGREEG' A
#
# COMPACT_ATOMS: atom_id res chain seq x y z
N MET A 1 -5.93 -17.41 3.74
CA MET A 1 -6.19 -17.28 2.29
C MET A 1 -5.79 -15.86 1.91
N ASN A 2 -5.17 -15.62 0.75
CA ASN A 2 -4.45 -14.38 0.35
C ASN A 2 -2.99 -14.32 0.84
N ARG A 3 -2.17 -15.25 0.35
CA ARG A 3 -0.71 -15.18 0.53
C ARG A 3 -0.02 -15.37 -0.83
N PRO A 4 1.14 -14.73 -1.07
CA PRO A 4 1.87 -14.92 -2.31
C PRO A 4 2.25 -16.38 -2.54
N LEU A 5 2.27 -16.80 -3.81
CA LEU A 5 2.65 -18.15 -4.24
C LEU A 5 4.04 -18.18 -4.88
N THR A 6 4.62 -17.02 -5.18
CA THR A 6 5.95 -16.85 -5.80
C THR A 6 6.88 -16.10 -4.86
N HIS A 7 8.20 -16.23 -5.09
CA HIS A 7 9.21 -15.53 -4.29
C HIS A 7 9.06 -14.00 -4.43
N GLU A 8 8.88 -13.54 -5.65
CA GLU A 8 8.70 -12.12 -5.99
C GLU A 8 7.46 -11.55 -5.31
N GLY A 9 6.36 -12.32 -5.28
CA GLY A 9 5.16 -11.93 -4.57
C GLY A 9 5.39 -11.80 -3.06
N TRP A 10 6.19 -12.68 -2.46
CA TRP A 10 6.58 -12.57 -1.04
C TRP A 10 7.47 -11.34 -0.79
N GLN A 11 8.40 -11.04 -1.68
CA GLN A 11 9.24 -9.86 -1.58
C GLN A 11 8.41 -8.57 -1.65
N VAL A 12 7.44 -8.48 -2.56
CA VAL A 12 6.52 -7.34 -2.62
C VAL A 12 5.61 -7.28 -1.38
N TRP A 13 5.18 -8.43 -0.87
CA TRP A 13 4.37 -8.47 0.35
C TRP A 13 5.12 -7.94 1.59
N ASP A 14 6.39 -8.33 1.76
CA ASP A 14 7.26 -7.77 2.82
C ASP A 14 7.50 -6.26 2.62
N LEU A 15 7.75 -5.83 1.38
CA LEU A 15 7.89 -4.42 1.03
C LEU A 15 6.67 -3.61 1.47
N VAL A 16 5.46 -4.06 1.11
CA VAL A 16 4.20 -3.37 1.47
C VAL A 16 4.05 -3.22 2.98
N GLY A 17 4.40 -4.23 3.76
CA GLY A 17 4.39 -4.16 5.23
C GLY A 17 5.28 -3.04 5.80
N ARG A 18 6.30 -2.60 5.06
CA ARG A 18 7.23 -1.53 5.45
C ARG A 18 6.79 -0.14 4.98
N LEU A 19 5.81 -0.04 4.08
CA LEU A 19 5.34 1.23 3.50
C LEU A 19 4.32 1.98 4.37
N GLY A 20 3.93 1.45 5.54
CA GLY A 20 2.94 2.07 6.41
C GLY A 20 3.24 3.53 6.79
N GLY A 21 4.52 3.91 6.89
CA GLY A 21 4.94 5.28 7.17
C GLY A 21 5.03 6.20 5.95
N GLN A 22 4.86 5.67 4.74
CA GLN A 22 5.02 6.39 3.46
C GLN A 22 3.67 6.67 2.80
N ILE A 23 2.61 6.88 3.58
CA ILE A 23 1.26 7.12 3.06
C ILE A 23 1.10 8.60 2.70
N ARG A 24 0.43 8.87 1.58
CA ARG A 24 0.02 10.20 1.14
C ARG A 24 -1.45 10.42 1.47
N VAL A 25 -1.73 11.55 2.11
CA VAL A 25 -3.06 11.91 2.60
C VAL A 25 -3.46 13.32 2.17
N LEU A 26 -4.75 13.52 1.98
CA LEU A 26 -5.45 14.80 1.89
C LEU A 26 -6.42 14.91 3.08
N PRO A 27 -6.98 16.09 3.37
CA PRO A 27 -8.04 16.22 4.37
C PRO A 27 -9.19 15.24 4.08
N GLY A 28 -9.39 14.26 4.97
CA GLY A 28 -10.45 13.27 4.86
C GLY A 28 -10.21 12.12 3.87
N ALA A 29 -9.03 11.99 3.25
CA ALA A 29 -8.78 10.91 2.31
C ALA A 29 -7.32 10.45 2.25
N VAL A 30 -7.10 9.15 2.13
CA VAL A 30 -5.83 8.55 1.68
C VAL A 30 -5.82 8.52 0.16
N ILE A 31 -4.71 8.94 -0.45
CA ILE A 31 -4.56 9.02 -1.92
C ILE A 31 -3.50 8.06 -2.48
N GLY A 32 -2.80 7.30 -1.63
CA GLY A 32 -1.82 6.29 -2.06
C GLY A 32 -0.59 6.25 -1.16
N TRP A 33 0.43 5.53 -1.58
CA TRP A 33 1.77 5.63 -1.05
C TRP A 33 2.57 6.72 -1.77
N ASP A 34 3.67 7.14 -1.14
CA ASP A 34 4.76 7.77 -1.87
C ASP A 34 5.43 6.71 -2.75
N MET A 35 5.08 6.72 -4.04
CA MET A 35 5.59 5.76 -5.01
C MET A 35 7.10 5.89 -5.22
N ALA A 36 7.68 7.08 -5.04
CA ALA A 36 9.13 7.25 -5.14
C ALA A 36 9.83 6.59 -3.94
N ALA A 37 9.30 6.79 -2.73
CA ALA A 37 9.80 6.11 -1.54
C ALA A 37 9.63 4.58 -1.65
N ALA A 38 8.52 4.12 -2.21
CA ALA A 38 8.25 2.69 -2.37
C ALA A 38 9.20 2.01 -3.37
N LEU A 39 9.46 2.65 -4.51
CA LEU A 39 10.43 2.15 -5.50
C LEU A 39 11.86 2.19 -4.96
N ALA A 40 12.23 3.26 -4.23
CA ALA A 40 13.54 3.37 -3.59
C ALA A 40 13.75 2.28 -2.51
N LEU A 41 12.73 2.02 -1.69
CA LEU A 41 12.78 0.96 -0.68
C LEU A 41 12.82 -0.42 -1.33
N GLY A 42 12.01 -0.66 -2.38
CA GLY A 42 12.04 -1.90 -3.15
C GLY A 42 13.43 -2.18 -3.74
N HIS A 43 14.07 -1.16 -4.31
CA HIS A 43 15.44 -1.26 -4.79
C HIS A 43 16.44 -1.58 -3.66
N ALA A 44 16.35 -0.88 -2.53
CA ALA A 44 17.23 -1.11 -1.38
C ALA A 44 17.10 -2.51 -0.76
N LEU A 45 15.91 -3.11 -0.82
CA LEU A 45 15.65 -4.47 -0.33
C LEU A 45 15.95 -5.57 -1.36
N GLY A 46 16.39 -5.20 -2.57
CA GLY A 46 16.66 -6.16 -3.65
C GLY A 46 15.40 -6.79 -4.25
N VAL A 47 14.25 -6.13 -4.14
CA VAL A 47 13.02 -6.56 -4.80
C VAL A 47 13.16 -6.32 -6.31
N PRO A 48 12.84 -7.29 -7.17
CA PRO A 48 12.92 -7.10 -8.61
C PRO A 48 12.07 -5.90 -9.07
N PRO A 49 12.64 -4.93 -9.80
CA PRO A 49 11.91 -3.72 -10.19
C PRO A 49 10.62 -3.99 -10.96
N ALA A 50 10.62 -5.01 -11.83
CA ALA A 50 9.43 -5.43 -12.56
C ALA A 50 8.32 -5.94 -11.63
N ALA A 51 8.69 -6.73 -10.60
CA ALA A 51 7.73 -7.23 -9.62
C ALA A 51 7.12 -6.08 -8.81
N THR A 52 7.93 -5.11 -8.36
CA THR A 52 7.43 -3.91 -7.68
C THR A 52 6.51 -3.11 -8.59
N ALA A 53 6.92 -2.84 -9.83
CA ALA A 53 6.15 -2.03 -10.77
C ALA A 53 4.80 -2.66 -11.16
N GLU A 54 4.72 -3.99 -11.27
CA GLU A 54 3.47 -4.67 -11.64
C GLU A 54 2.55 -4.93 -10.45
N LEU A 55 3.10 -5.34 -9.30
CA LEU A 55 2.28 -5.80 -8.18
C LEU A 55 1.87 -4.65 -7.24
N LEU A 56 2.75 -3.68 -7.02
CA LEU A 56 2.51 -2.63 -6.03
C LEU A 56 1.31 -1.73 -6.35
N PRO A 57 1.06 -1.30 -7.60
CA PRO A 57 -0.10 -0.44 -7.91
C PRO A 57 -1.45 -1.09 -7.60
N VAL A 58 -1.58 -2.41 -7.82
CA VAL A 58 -2.82 -3.13 -7.51
C VAL A 58 -3.06 -3.20 -6.00
N ILE A 59 -1.99 -3.39 -5.22
CA ILE A 59 -2.07 -3.42 -3.75
C ILE A 59 -2.38 -2.02 -3.22
N GLU A 60 -1.83 -0.96 -3.83
CA GLU A 60 -2.13 0.43 -3.48
C GLU A 60 -3.61 0.74 -3.64
N ALA A 61 -4.21 0.35 -4.77
CA ALA A 61 -5.64 0.58 -5.01
C ALA A 61 -6.51 -0.06 -3.91
N VAL A 62 -6.18 -1.28 -3.48
CA VAL A 62 -6.89 -1.96 -2.38
C VAL A 62 -6.66 -1.26 -1.04
N MET A 63 -5.42 -0.86 -0.75
CA MET A 63 -5.08 -0.13 0.48
C MET A 63 -5.84 1.20 0.56
N VAL A 64 -5.82 1.99 -0.51
CA VAL A 64 -6.53 3.28 -0.60
C VAL A 64 -8.02 3.11 -0.38
N ALA A 65 -8.65 2.15 -1.07
CA ALA A 65 -10.07 1.85 -0.89
C ALA A 65 -10.38 1.49 0.57
N LYS A 66 -9.59 0.60 1.17
CA LYS A 66 -9.83 0.12 2.54
C LYS A 66 -9.62 1.18 3.61
N LEU A 67 -8.60 2.03 3.48
CA LEU A 67 -8.38 3.10 4.45
C LEU A 67 -9.44 4.19 4.34
N ASN A 68 -9.87 4.55 3.13
CA ASN A 68 -10.96 5.52 2.94
C ASN A 68 -12.30 4.99 3.48
N GLU A 69 -12.66 3.73 3.22
CA GLU A 69 -13.84 3.08 3.83
C GLU A 69 -13.79 3.16 5.36
N GLN A 70 -12.63 2.91 5.98
CA GLN A 70 -12.47 3.00 7.44
C GLN A 70 -12.63 4.43 7.97
N MET A 71 -12.13 5.43 7.26
CA MET A 71 -12.29 6.84 7.61
C MET A 71 -13.76 7.28 7.53
N GLU A 72 -14.49 6.87 6.49
CA GLU A 72 -15.93 7.13 6.38
C GLU A 72 -16.71 6.50 7.54
N HIS A 73 -16.40 5.26 7.90
CA HIS A 73 -17.03 4.57 9.03
C HIS A 73 -16.66 5.17 10.40
N ALA A 74 -15.51 5.83 10.53
CA ALA A 74 -15.14 6.53 11.74
C ALA A 74 -15.94 7.84 11.87
N ASN A 75 -16.00 8.65 10.81
CA ASN A 75 -16.77 9.90 10.80
C ASN A 75 -18.28 9.65 10.98
N GLY A 76 -18.84 8.62 10.33
CA GLY A 76 -20.26 8.30 10.47
C GLY A 76 -20.69 7.82 11.86
N ARG A 77 -19.75 7.49 12.76
CA ARG A 77 -20.03 7.18 14.18
C ARG A 77 -20.02 8.40 15.09
N GLU A 78 -19.42 9.52 14.66
CA GLU A 78 -19.38 10.77 15.43
C GLU A 78 -20.63 11.63 15.19
N GLU A 79 -21.36 11.39 14.08
CA GLU A 79 -22.54 12.15 13.66
C GLU A 79 -23.90 11.50 14.05
N GLY A 80 -23.90 10.34 14.73
CA GLY A 80 -25.12 9.60 15.13
C GLY A 80 -25.29 9.47 16.64
#